data_AF-A0A962FBK6-F1
#
_entry.id   AF-A0A962FBK6-F1
#
_cell.length_a   1.000
_cell.length_b   1.000
_cell.length_c   1.000
_cell.angle_alpha   90.00
_cell.angle_beta   90.00
_cell.angle_gamma   90.00
#
_symmetry.space_group_name_H-M   'P 1'
#
loop_
_entity.id
_entity.type
_entity.pdbx_description
1 polymer ?
#
loop_
_entity_poly.entity_id
_entity_poly.type
_entity_poly.pdbx_seq_one_letter_code
_entity_poly.pdbx_strand_id
1 'polypeptide(L)'
;MGQNKALLKLGGRPLVEHAQDSLRMPEISQIILSGTLEGYKTVPDATSYEGPAKAMMDIIEGYPAYEGYLFVPVDMPLLGGDILRPLLHQDSAACYQGWPLPAYIPKSVFVRHECKSVRSLLEALGAKAIEPDTAHQDQFINVNTPDEWQKLGAL
;
A
#
# COMPACT_ATOMS: atom_id res chain seq x y z
N MET A 1 -16.73 -6.24 -14.98
CA MET A 1 -15.42 -5.72 -15.42
C MET A 1 -15.62 -4.26 -15.75
N GLY A 2 -15.37 -3.35 -14.81
CA GLY A 2 -15.75 -1.95 -14.95
C GLY A 2 -14.79 -1.07 -14.17
N GLN A 3 -13.98 -0.32 -14.93
CA GLN A 3 -13.03 0.71 -14.52
C GLN A 3 -11.97 0.32 -13.48
N ASN A 4 -10.69 0.53 -13.83
CA ASN A 4 -9.59 0.36 -12.87
C ASN A 4 -9.80 1.37 -11.72
N LYS A 5 -9.96 0.89 -10.48
CA LYS A 5 -10.24 1.71 -9.30
C LYS A 5 -9.22 2.83 -9.13
N ALA A 6 -7.96 2.59 -9.50
CA ALA A 6 -6.89 3.56 -9.45
C ALA A 6 -7.18 4.87 -10.23
N LEU A 7 -8.03 4.80 -11.29
CA LEU A 7 -8.44 5.94 -12.10
C LEU A 7 -9.73 6.62 -11.64
N LEU A 8 -10.41 6.08 -10.61
CA LEU A 8 -11.56 6.76 -10.03
C LEU A 8 -11.12 8.10 -9.42
N LYS A 9 -11.99 9.10 -9.49
CA LYS A 9 -11.63 10.47 -9.12
C LYS A 9 -12.20 10.85 -7.78
N LEU A 10 -11.34 11.16 -6.82
CA LEU A 10 -11.68 11.82 -5.57
C LEU A 10 -11.26 13.30 -5.66
N GLY A 11 -12.19 14.23 -5.44
CA GLY A 11 -11.90 15.66 -5.58
C GLY A 11 -11.39 16.05 -6.97
N GLY A 12 -11.83 15.35 -8.02
CA GLY A 12 -11.39 15.57 -9.41
C GLY A 12 -10.03 14.94 -9.79
N ARG A 13 -9.29 14.36 -8.84
CA ARG A 13 -7.98 13.71 -9.09
C ARG A 13 -8.08 12.17 -8.97
N PRO A 14 -7.39 11.40 -9.84
CA PRO A 14 -7.30 9.94 -9.75
C PRO A 14 -6.81 9.45 -8.38
N LEU A 15 -7.36 8.34 -7.87
CA LEU A 15 -6.93 7.74 -6.60
C LEU A 15 -5.43 7.41 -6.57
N VAL A 16 -4.87 6.97 -7.70
CA VAL A 16 -3.42 6.71 -7.80
C VAL A 16 -2.60 7.96 -7.49
N GLU A 17 -3.05 9.15 -7.88
CA GLU A 17 -2.34 10.39 -7.60
C GLU A 17 -2.39 10.73 -6.10
N HIS A 18 -3.52 10.48 -5.43
CA HIS A 18 -3.62 10.65 -3.97
C HIS A 18 -2.67 9.69 -3.23
N ALA A 19 -2.60 8.42 -3.66
CA ALA A 19 -1.66 7.44 -3.09
C ALA A 19 -0.18 7.79 -3.38
N GLN A 20 0.13 8.39 -4.53
CA GLN A 20 1.48 8.88 -4.81
C GLN A 20 1.80 10.12 -3.97
N ASP A 21 0.86 11.04 -3.80
CA ASP A 21 1.03 12.25 -3.00
C ASP A 21 1.29 11.89 -1.52
N SER A 22 0.60 10.88 -0.97
CA SER A 22 0.83 10.43 0.41
C SER A 22 2.23 9.87 0.64
N LEU A 23 2.86 9.35 -0.41
CA LEU A 23 4.22 8.83 -0.41
C LEU A 23 5.30 9.90 -0.65
N ARG A 24 4.94 11.16 -0.95
CA ARG A 24 5.91 12.26 -1.15
C ARG A 24 6.43 12.79 0.19
N MET A 25 7.30 12.01 0.83
CA MET A 25 7.96 12.35 2.09
C MET A 25 9.49 12.16 1.99
N PRO A 26 10.31 12.87 2.80
CA PRO A 26 11.77 12.80 2.73
C PRO A 26 12.37 11.39 2.86
N GLU A 27 11.67 10.49 3.55
CA GLU A 27 12.06 9.10 3.80
C GLU A 27 11.89 8.20 2.55
N ILE A 28 11.05 8.61 1.59
CA ILE A 28 10.74 7.84 0.39
C ILE A 28 11.57 8.38 -0.79
N SER A 29 12.54 7.56 -1.23
CA SER A 29 13.44 7.92 -2.33
C SER A 29 12.89 7.57 -3.72
N GLN A 30 11.96 6.63 -3.80
CA GLN A 30 11.36 6.17 -5.06
C GLN A 30 9.92 5.71 -4.84
N ILE A 31 9.05 6.03 -5.80
CA ILE A 31 7.66 5.56 -5.84
C ILE A 31 7.48 4.67 -7.05
N ILE A 32 7.00 3.44 -6.83
CA ILE A 32 6.74 2.45 -7.87
C ILE A 32 5.25 2.13 -7.88
N LEU A 33 4.64 2.18 -9.06
CA LEU A 33 3.25 1.75 -9.26
C LEU A 33 3.24 0.29 -9.71
N SER A 34 2.77 -0.61 -8.83
CA SER A 34 2.59 -2.03 -9.15
C SER A 34 1.32 -2.25 -9.98
N GLY A 35 1.39 -3.15 -10.95
CA GLY A 35 0.32 -3.51 -11.87
C GLY A 35 0.37 -2.76 -13.20
N THR A 36 -0.78 -2.68 -13.88
CA THR A 36 -0.91 -2.02 -15.20
C THR A 36 -1.93 -0.89 -15.11
N LEU A 37 -1.53 0.31 -15.51
CA LEU A 37 -2.38 1.49 -15.49
C LEU A 37 -2.09 2.38 -16.71
N GLU A 38 -3.09 2.57 -17.56
CA GLU A 38 -2.96 3.41 -18.76
C GLU A 38 -2.63 4.86 -18.39
N GLY A 39 -1.66 5.45 -19.08
CA GLY A 39 -1.20 6.82 -18.83
C GLY A 39 -0.17 6.96 -17.70
N TYR A 40 0.18 5.87 -17.02
CA TYR A 40 1.17 5.87 -15.93
C TYR A 40 2.33 4.93 -16.23
N LYS A 41 3.52 5.27 -15.72
CA LYS A 41 4.65 4.35 -15.72
C LYS A 41 4.47 3.36 -14.57
N THR A 42 4.25 2.10 -14.90
CA THR A 42 4.00 1.03 -13.92
C THR A 42 4.95 -0.15 -14.10
N VAL A 43 4.97 -1.03 -13.10
CA VAL A 43 5.64 -2.33 -13.14
C VAL A 43 4.54 -3.41 -13.17
N PRO A 44 4.31 -4.06 -14.33
CA PRO A 44 3.29 -5.08 -14.43
C PRO A 44 3.64 -6.30 -13.58
N ASP A 45 2.62 -7.02 -13.10
CA ASP A 45 2.82 -8.27 -12.39
C ASP A 45 3.49 -9.30 -13.32
N ALA A 46 4.53 -10.00 -12.82
CA ALA A 46 5.27 -10.99 -13.60
C ALA A 46 4.39 -12.17 -14.04
N THR A 47 3.44 -12.56 -13.18
CA THR A 47 2.43 -13.57 -13.46
C THR A 47 1.05 -13.05 -13.11
N SER A 48 0.12 -13.07 -14.07
CA SER A 48 -1.26 -12.66 -13.82
C SER A 48 -1.97 -13.61 -12.85
N TYR A 49 -2.82 -13.07 -12.00
CA TYR A 49 -3.73 -13.80 -11.10
C TYR A 49 -3.11 -14.56 -9.91
N GLU A 50 -1.85 -14.31 -9.55
CA GLU A 50 -1.22 -14.95 -8.37
C GLU A 50 -1.48 -14.22 -7.04
N GLY A 51 -2.09 -13.03 -7.11
CA GLY A 51 -2.50 -12.25 -5.95
C GLY A 51 -1.45 -11.22 -5.49
N PRO A 52 -1.86 -10.27 -4.62
CA PRO A 52 -1.05 -9.11 -4.27
C PRO A 52 0.25 -9.44 -3.53
N ALA A 53 0.30 -10.55 -2.78
CA ALA A 53 1.53 -10.94 -2.07
C ALA A 53 2.67 -11.31 -3.02
N LYS A 54 2.36 -11.97 -4.15
CA LYS A 54 3.36 -12.28 -5.18
C LYS A 54 3.93 -11.00 -5.79
N ALA A 55 3.06 -10.05 -6.13
CA ALA A 55 3.48 -8.75 -6.67
C ALA A 55 4.39 -8.00 -5.68
N MET A 56 4.06 -7.99 -4.38
CA MET A 56 4.93 -7.40 -3.35
C MET A 56 6.32 -8.03 -3.33
N MET A 57 6.39 -9.37 -3.36
CA MET A 57 7.65 -10.12 -3.38
C MET A 57 8.47 -9.83 -4.65
N ASP A 58 7.83 -9.83 -5.81
CA ASP A 58 8.49 -9.56 -7.09
C ASP A 58 9.02 -8.13 -7.18
N ILE A 59 8.31 -7.15 -6.60
CA ILE A 59 8.81 -5.77 -6.48
C ILE A 59 10.04 -5.71 -5.57
N ILE A 60 10.04 -6.37 -4.42
CA ILE A 60 11.21 -6.34 -3.52
C ILE A 60 12.45 -6.93 -4.22
N GLU A 61 12.28 -8.05 -4.92
CA GLU A 61 13.37 -8.71 -5.64
C GLU A 61 13.84 -7.95 -6.88
N GLY A 62 12.92 -7.30 -7.59
CA GLY A 62 13.22 -6.49 -8.77
C GLY A 62 13.94 -5.17 -8.43
N TYR A 63 13.87 -4.73 -7.17
CA TYR A 63 14.40 -3.45 -6.72
C TYR A 63 15.31 -3.55 -5.48
N PRO A 64 16.34 -4.42 -5.47
CA PRO A 64 17.06 -4.81 -4.26
C PRO A 64 17.96 -3.72 -3.64
N ALA A 65 18.04 -2.55 -4.26
CA ALA A 65 18.92 -1.45 -3.84
C ALA A 65 18.37 -0.64 -2.64
N TYR A 66 17.12 -0.85 -2.24
CA TYR A 66 16.48 -0.11 -1.15
C TYR A 66 16.55 -0.86 0.18
N GLU A 67 16.62 -0.12 1.29
CA GLU A 67 16.73 -0.67 2.64
C GLU A 67 15.38 -1.10 3.24
N GLY A 68 14.26 -0.74 2.60
CA GLY A 68 12.93 -1.12 3.02
C GLY A 68 11.88 -0.74 1.98
N TYR A 69 10.70 -1.33 2.11
CA TYR A 69 9.62 -1.22 1.14
C TYR A 69 8.31 -0.93 1.85
N LEU A 70 7.70 0.21 1.53
CA LEU A 70 6.38 0.60 2.03
C LEU A 70 5.35 0.37 0.93
N PHE A 71 4.36 -0.46 1.23
CA PHE A 71 3.26 -0.78 0.33
C PHE A 71 2.01 -0.02 0.76
N VAL A 72 1.48 0.79 -0.15
CA VAL A 72 0.29 1.62 0.07
C VAL A 72 -0.77 1.25 -0.98
N PRO A 73 -2.01 0.96 -0.56
CA PRO A 73 -3.07 0.58 -1.48
C PRO A 73 -3.70 1.83 -2.11
N VAL A 74 -4.04 1.76 -3.40
CA VAL A 74 -4.64 2.89 -4.12
C VAL A 74 -6.08 3.18 -3.71
N ASP A 75 -6.78 2.23 -3.07
CA ASP A 75 -8.15 2.38 -2.61
C ASP A 75 -8.27 2.97 -1.20
N MET A 76 -7.16 3.39 -0.57
CA MET A 76 -7.17 4.18 0.67
C MET A 76 -6.57 5.59 0.43
N PRO A 77 -7.31 6.49 -0.24
CA PRO A 77 -6.76 7.77 -0.71
C PRO A 77 -6.47 8.79 0.39
N LEU A 78 -6.93 8.55 1.63
CA LEU A 78 -6.73 9.45 2.76
C LEU A 78 -5.48 9.13 3.60
N LEU A 79 -4.77 8.04 3.29
CA LEU A 79 -3.52 7.73 4.00
C LEU A 79 -2.55 8.90 3.87
N GLY A 80 -2.00 9.35 4.99
CA GLY A 80 -1.04 10.44 5.04
C GLY A 80 0.23 10.08 5.83
N GLY A 81 1.16 11.03 5.89
CA GLY A 81 2.44 10.84 6.58
C GLY A 81 2.30 10.45 8.05
N ASP A 82 1.24 10.89 8.73
CA ASP A 82 0.97 10.55 10.14
C ASP A 82 0.67 9.06 10.36
N ILE A 83 0.15 8.38 9.33
CA ILE A 83 -0.08 6.92 9.33
C ILE A 83 1.10 6.18 8.69
N LEU A 84 1.76 6.75 7.68
CA LEU A 84 2.80 6.02 6.95
C LEU A 84 4.16 6.05 7.67
N ARG A 85 4.54 7.16 8.30
CA ARG A 85 5.83 7.28 8.99
C ARG A 85 6.02 6.31 10.14
N PRO A 86 5.03 6.08 11.05
CA PRO A 86 5.20 5.12 12.14
C PRO A 86 5.58 3.70 11.68
N LEU A 87 5.14 3.29 10.48
CA LEU A 87 5.53 2.02 9.87
C LEU A 87 7.01 2.02 9.45
N LEU A 88 7.51 3.11 8.87
CA LEU A 88 8.90 3.24 8.42
C LEU A 88 9.94 3.15 9.56
N HIS A 89 9.52 3.47 10.79
CA HIS A 89 10.37 3.39 11.98
C HIS A 89 10.44 2.00 12.61
N GLN A 90 9.82 0.99 12.01
CA GLN A 90 9.84 -0.39 12.53
C GLN A 90 11.09 -1.15 12.05
N ASP A 91 11.76 -1.84 12.97
CA ASP A 91 12.92 -2.70 12.63
C ASP A 91 12.52 -4.07 12.06
N SER A 92 11.22 -4.38 12.05
CA SER A 92 10.63 -5.61 11.50
C SER A 92 9.55 -5.27 10.49
N ALA A 93 9.07 -6.27 9.75
CA ALA A 93 7.86 -6.10 8.97
C ALA A 93 6.72 -5.61 9.89
N ALA A 94 5.87 -4.72 9.39
CA ALA A 94 4.81 -4.14 10.19
C ALA A 94 3.62 -3.69 9.34
N CYS A 95 2.43 -3.76 9.93
CA CYS A 95 1.20 -3.22 9.40
C CYS A 95 0.31 -2.74 10.57
N TYR A 96 -0.85 -2.16 10.26
CA TYR A 96 -1.79 -1.76 11.30
C TYR A 96 -2.72 -2.91 11.72
N GLN A 97 -3.11 -2.94 12.99
CA GLN A 97 -4.03 -3.95 13.52
C GLN A 97 -5.39 -3.86 12.83
N GLY A 98 -5.77 -4.93 12.11
CA GLY A 98 -7.02 -4.96 11.32
C GLY A 98 -6.84 -4.57 9.86
N TRP A 99 -5.70 -3.97 9.49
CA TRP A 99 -5.40 -3.52 8.13
C TRP A 99 -4.07 -4.11 7.62
N PRO A 100 -4.10 -5.10 6.71
CA PRO A 100 -2.89 -5.68 6.15
C PRO A 100 -2.13 -4.72 5.24
N LEU A 101 -2.74 -3.60 4.84
CA LEU A 101 -2.09 -2.49 4.16
C LEU A 101 -2.59 -1.17 4.78
N PRO A 102 -1.76 -0.12 4.87
CA PRO A 102 -0.36 -0.07 4.43
C PRO A 102 0.56 -0.96 5.27
N ALA A 103 1.65 -1.42 4.67
CA ALA A 103 2.62 -2.29 5.33
C ALA A 103 4.05 -1.93 4.95
N TYR A 104 4.95 -2.00 5.93
CA TYR A 104 6.38 -1.80 5.73
C TYR A 104 7.13 -3.12 5.90
N ILE A 105 8.11 -3.36 5.03
CA ILE A 105 8.99 -4.52 5.06
C ILE A 105 10.43 -4.02 4.95
N PRO A 106 11.20 -4.01 6.06
CA PRO A 106 12.64 -3.76 5.99
C PRO A 106 13.35 -4.84 5.15
N LYS A 107 14.37 -4.46 4.40
CA LYS A 107 15.20 -5.40 3.63
C LYS A 107 15.93 -6.39 4.55
N SER A 108 16.31 -5.97 5.75
CA SER A 108 17.00 -6.81 6.74
C SER A 108 16.21 -8.05 7.16
N VAL A 109 14.88 -8.00 7.08
CA VAL A 109 13.98 -9.12 7.43
C VAL A 109 13.36 -9.79 6.20
N PHE A 110 13.74 -9.37 5.00
CA PHE A 110 13.17 -9.89 3.78
C PHE A 110 13.56 -11.36 3.58
N VAL A 111 12.53 -12.20 3.50
CA VAL A 111 12.63 -13.59 3.09
C VAL A 111 11.51 -13.85 2.08
N ARG A 112 11.84 -14.48 0.95
CA ARG A 112 10.85 -14.81 -0.06
C ARG A 112 9.86 -15.84 0.47
N HIS A 113 8.57 -15.54 0.38
CA HIS A 113 7.48 -16.47 0.71
C HIS A 113 6.51 -16.59 -0.46
N GLU A 114 6.13 -17.83 -0.78
CA GLU A 114 5.09 -18.12 -1.77
C GLU A 114 3.71 -18.03 -1.12
N CYS A 115 3.18 -16.81 -1.03
CA CYS A 115 1.89 -16.49 -0.43
C CYS A 115 0.93 -15.90 -1.48
N LYS A 116 -0.37 -16.23 -1.35
CA LYS A 116 -1.41 -15.66 -2.24
C LYS A 116 -2.02 -14.36 -1.72
N SER A 117 -1.99 -14.13 -0.41
CA SER A 117 -2.62 -12.97 0.22
C SER A 117 -1.61 -12.14 1.00
N VAL A 118 -1.84 -10.83 1.08
CA VAL A 118 -0.99 -9.92 1.87
C VAL A 118 -0.96 -10.35 3.33
N ARG A 119 -2.11 -10.76 3.90
CA ARG A 119 -2.18 -11.20 5.30
C ARG A 119 -1.28 -12.40 5.57
N SER A 120 -1.40 -13.47 4.77
CA SER A 120 -0.54 -14.66 4.94
C SER A 120 0.93 -14.35 4.75
N LEU A 121 1.24 -13.40 3.86
CA LEU A 121 2.61 -12.93 3.67
C LEU A 121 3.16 -12.23 4.91
N LEU A 122 2.40 -11.28 5.47
CA LEU A 122 2.81 -10.54 6.67
C LEU A 122 2.93 -11.47 7.88
N GLU A 123 2.04 -12.43 8.03
CA GLU A 123 2.14 -13.49 9.05
C GLU A 123 3.43 -14.31 8.88
N ALA A 124 3.77 -14.72 7.65
CA ALA A 124 4.97 -15.48 7.36
C ALA A 124 6.27 -14.69 7.64
N LEU A 125 6.25 -13.37 7.40
CA LEU A 125 7.33 -12.44 7.72
C LEU A 125 7.40 -12.09 9.23
N GLY A 126 6.47 -12.58 10.05
CA GLY A 126 6.39 -12.24 11.47
C GLY A 126 6.09 -10.75 11.71
N ALA A 127 5.26 -10.15 10.85
CA ALA A 127 4.97 -8.73 10.90
C ALA A 127 4.30 -8.33 12.21
N LYS A 128 4.73 -7.22 12.79
CA LYS A 128 4.10 -6.61 13.96
C LYS A 128 2.85 -5.85 13.53
N ALA A 129 1.74 -6.10 14.22
CA ALA A 129 0.57 -5.24 14.15
C ALA A 129 0.76 -4.06 15.11
N ILE A 130 0.79 -2.84 14.59
CA ILE A 130 0.78 -1.62 15.39
C ILE A 130 -0.64 -1.08 15.52
N GLU A 131 -0.96 -0.50 16.67
CA GLU A 131 -2.27 0.14 16.88
C GLU A 131 -2.32 1.47 16.12
N PRO A 132 -3.39 1.76 15.35
CA PRO A 132 -3.56 3.05 14.72
C PRO A 132 -3.87 4.12 15.77
N ASP A 133 -3.30 5.31 15.60
CA ASP A 133 -3.72 6.46 16.40
C ASP A 133 -5.21 6.73 16.13
N THR A 134 -6.00 6.76 17.20
CA THR A 134 -7.43 7.09 17.17
C THR A 134 -7.72 8.42 16.47
N ALA A 135 -6.79 9.38 16.53
CA ALA A 135 -6.93 10.69 15.87
C ALA A 135 -6.90 10.61 14.33
N HIS A 136 -6.41 9.49 13.78
CA HIS A 136 -6.18 9.32 12.34
C HIS A 136 -6.85 8.08 11.75
N GLN A 137 -7.78 7.44 12.48
CA GLN A 137 -8.49 6.25 12.00
C GLN A 137 -9.30 6.48 10.72
N ASP A 138 -9.81 7.69 10.51
CA ASP A 138 -10.55 8.07 9.29
C ASP A 138 -9.68 7.99 8.03
N GLN A 139 -8.34 7.97 8.16
CA GLN A 139 -7.43 7.81 7.02
C GLN A 139 -7.43 6.38 6.45
N PHE A 140 -7.94 5.39 7.17
CA PHE A 140 -8.01 3.98 6.73
C PHE A 140 -9.28 3.65 5.93
N ILE A 141 -10.08 4.64 5.55
CA ILE A 141 -11.29 4.44 4.73
C ILE A 141 -10.89 3.90 3.36
N ASN A 142 -11.41 2.71 3.03
CA ASN A 142 -11.35 2.14 1.69
C ASN A 142 -12.43 2.74 0.80
N VAL A 143 -12.20 2.92 -0.51
CA VAL A 143 -13.22 3.39 -1.46
C VAL A 143 -13.73 2.28 -2.39
N ASN A 144 -14.29 1.24 -1.80
CA ASN A 144 -14.74 0.04 -2.50
C ASN A 144 -16.25 0.03 -2.77
N THR A 145 -17.03 0.77 -1.99
CA THR A 145 -18.50 0.78 -2.00
C THR A 145 -19.06 2.21 -2.06
N PRO A 146 -20.27 2.42 -2.60
CA PRO A 146 -20.88 3.76 -2.64
C PRO A 146 -20.96 4.46 -1.28
N ASP A 147 -21.23 3.73 -0.21
CA ASP A 147 -21.31 4.29 1.16
C ASP A 147 -19.94 4.81 1.63
N GLU A 148 -18.85 4.13 1.27
CA GLU A 148 -17.50 4.61 1.56
C GLU A 148 -17.16 5.88 0.77
N TRP A 149 -17.57 5.96 -0.50
CA TRP A 149 -17.44 7.18 -1.29
C TRP A 149 -18.22 8.35 -0.69
N GLN A 150 -19.40 8.10 -0.13
CA GLN A 150 -20.19 9.12 0.56
C GLN A 150 -19.50 9.64 1.81
N LYS A 151 -18.86 8.77 2.60
CA LYS A 151 -18.07 9.18 3.77
C LYS A 151 -16.97 10.17 3.40
N LEU A 152 -16.32 9.99 2.24
CA LEU A 152 -15.30 10.92 1.76
C LEU A 152 -15.85 12.27 1.29
N GLY A 153 -17.06 12.29 0.73
CA GLY A 153 -17.70 13.54 0.30
C GLY A 153 -18.33 14.36 1.44
N ALA A 154 -18.41 13.77 2.63
CA ALA A 154 -18.89 14.42 3.86
C ALA A 154 -17.76 14.97 4.75
N LEU A 155 -16.49 14.66 4.41
CA LEU A 155 -15.27 15.21 5.00
C LEU A 155 -14.84 16.48 4.26
#